data_AF-A0A349R446-F1
#
_entry.id   AF-A0A349R446-F1
#
_cell.length_a   1.000
_cell.length_b   1.000
_cell.length_c   1.000
_cell.angle_alpha   90.00
_cell.angle_beta   90.00
_cell.angle_gamma   90.00
#
_symmetry.space_group_name_H-M   'P 1'
#
loop_
_entity.id
_entity.type
_entity.pdbx_description
1 polymer ?
#
loop_
_entity_poly.entity_id
_entity_poly.type
_entity_poly.pdbx_seq_one_letter_code
_entity_poly.pdbx_strand_id
1 'polypeptide(L)'
;MTKRILLLIAFILQFGFLHAGIVVLNGLTHSYKIENGKVYKGKVAIENTANTPQSVKLFLQDFTYHADGTIYYTALQTNQRTNGNWIKLNTNLVTLKAREKTEVLYEITVPDEVKSPG
;
A
#
# COMPACT_ATOMS: atom_id res chain seq x y z
N MET A 1 16.68 -16.13 40.97
CA MET A 1 17.26 -15.60 39.71
C MET A 1 16.89 -16.42 38.48
N THR A 2 16.97 -17.74 38.53
CA THR A 2 16.65 -18.67 37.41
C THR A 2 15.28 -18.44 36.76
N LYS A 3 14.20 -18.26 37.55
CA LYS A 3 12.85 -17.97 37.02
C LYS A 3 12.79 -16.68 36.18
N ARG A 4 13.55 -15.64 36.55
CA ARG A 4 13.60 -14.35 35.82
C ARG A 4 14.37 -14.49 34.50
N ILE A 5 15.43 -15.30 34.49
CA ILE A 5 16.22 -15.61 33.29
C ILE A 5 15.39 -16.43 32.29
N LEU A 6 14.65 -17.43 32.76
CA LEU A 6 13.74 -18.22 31.93
C LEU A 6 12.65 -17.34 31.28
N LEU A 7 12.10 -16.39 32.03
CA LEU A 7 11.09 -15.45 31.54
C LEU A 7 11.64 -14.52 30.44
N LEU A 8 12.88 -14.05 30.61
CA LEU A 8 13.60 -13.26 29.60
C LEU A 8 13.89 -14.05 28.31
N ILE A 9 14.33 -15.30 28.43
CA ILE A 9 14.57 -16.17 27.27
C ILE A 9 13.28 -16.45 26.50
N ALA A 10 12.19 -16.74 27.22
CA ALA A 10 10.87 -16.95 26.61
C ALA A 10 10.38 -15.70 25.85
N PHE A 11 10.64 -14.50 26.38
CA PHE A 11 10.30 -13.24 25.73
C PHE A 11 11.14 -13.00 24.46
N ILE A 12 12.44 -13.31 24.51
CA ILE A 12 13.35 -13.13 23.36
C ILE A 12 13.02 -14.12 22.21
N LEU A 13 12.58 -15.35 22.53
CA LEU A 13 12.25 -16.34 21.50
C LEU A 13 11.11 -15.90 20.57
N GLN A 14 10.23 -15.01 21.02
CA GLN A 14 9.09 -14.56 20.20
C GLN A 14 9.50 -13.69 19.01
N PHE A 15 10.66 -13.03 19.08
CA PHE A 15 11.14 -12.16 17.99
C PHE A 15 11.64 -12.93 16.76
N GLY A 16 11.94 -14.23 16.89
CA GLY A 16 12.38 -15.07 15.76
C GLY A 16 11.27 -15.38 14.73
N PHE A 17 10.00 -15.14 15.09
CA PHE A 17 8.83 -15.46 14.26
C PHE A 17 8.23 -14.24 13.55
N LEU A 18 8.83 -13.06 13.68
CA LEU A 18 8.40 -11.87 12.94
C LEU A 18 8.92 -11.96 11.50
N HIS A 19 8.04 -12.26 10.55
CA HIS A 19 8.35 -12.27 9.13
C HIS A 19 7.45 -11.29 8.38
N ALA A 20 8.03 -10.20 7.90
CA ALA A 20 7.43 -9.37 6.86
C ALA A 20 7.83 -9.98 5.52
N GLY A 21 6.84 -10.47 4.76
CA GLY A 21 7.10 -11.17 3.51
C GLY A 21 7.15 -10.27 2.29
N ILE A 22 6.59 -9.06 2.34
CA ILE A 22 6.40 -8.20 1.17
C ILE A 22 6.99 -6.81 1.41
N VAL A 23 7.75 -6.31 0.43
CA VAL A 23 8.36 -4.98 0.45
C VAL A 23 7.99 -4.22 -0.83
N VAL A 24 7.70 -2.91 -0.71
CA VAL A 24 7.55 -1.99 -1.84
C VAL A 24 8.91 -1.36 -2.16
N LEU A 25 9.36 -1.50 -3.42
CA LEU A 25 10.72 -1.18 -3.84
C LEU A 25 10.90 0.24 -4.38
N ASN A 26 9.85 0.87 -4.92
CA ASN A 26 9.94 2.14 -5.62
C ASN A 26 9.33 3.33 -4.87
N GLY A 27 9.34 3.25 -3.53
CA GLY A 27 8.81 4.29 -2.64
C GLY A 27 7.37 4.05 -2.21
N LEU A 28 6.97 4.70 -1.12
CA LEU A 28 5.62 4.60 -0.56
C LEU A 28 4.69 5.73 -1.01
N THR A 29 5.24 6.75 -1.69
CA THR A 29 4.51 7.94 -2.15
C THR A 29 4.91 8.26 -3.56
N HIS A 30 3.95 8.27 -4.49
CA HIS A 30 4.15 8.69 -5.87
C HIS A 30 3.33 9.97 -6.11
N SER A 31 4.00 11.06 -6.45
CA SER A 31 3.38 12.37 -6.64
C SER A 31 3.28 12.74 -8.11
N TYR A 32 2.12 13.23 -8.52
CA TYR A 32 1.85 13.62 -9.90
C TYR A 32 1.38 15.06 -9.97
N LYS A 33 1.91 15.82 -10.94
CA LYS A 33 1.29 17.07 -11.42
C LYS A 33 0.43 16.69 -12.61
N ILE A 34 -0.86 16.94 -12.50
CA ILE A 34 -1.85 16.45 -13.47
C ILE A 34 -2.52 17.58 -14.24
N GLU A 35 -3.01 17.25 -15.42
CA GLU A 35 -3.83 18.11 -16.28
C GLU A 35 -5.15 17.41 -16.60
N ASN A 36 -6.21 18.19 -16.79
CA ASN A 36 -7.53 17.66 -17.10
C ASN A 36 -7.53 16.83 -18.39
N GLY A 37 -8.32 15.77 -18.41
CA GLY A 37 -8.47 14.87 -19.57
C GLY A 37 -7.26 13.97 -19.85
N LYS A 38 -6.15 14.09 -19.11
CA LYS A 38 -4.96 13.27 -19.33
C LYS A 38 -5.00 11.97 -18.55
N VAL A 39 -4.33 10.96 -19.11
CA VAL A 39 -4.09 9.67 -18.48
C VAL A 39 -2.62 9.56 -18.09
N TYR A 40 -2.37 9.20 -16.84
CA TYR A 40 -1.04 8.92 -16.31
C TYR A 40 -0.91 7.44 -15.97
N LYS A 41 0.28 6.89 -16.11
CA LYS A 41 0.57 5.49 -15.76
C LYS A 41 1.63 5.44 -14.68
N GLY A 42 1.46 4.50 -13.76
CA GLY A 42 2.41 4.24 -12.69
C GLY A 42 2.52 2.76 -12.41
N LYS A 43 3.43 2.43 -11.50
CA LYS A 43 3.66 1.06 -11.05
C LYS A 43 4.02 1.04 -9.58
N VAL A 44 3.61 -0.01 -8.87
CA VAL A 44 4.10 -0.35 -7.54
C VAL A 44 4.97 -1.60 -7.69
N ALA A 45 6.27 -1.46 -7.50
CA ALA A 45 7.21 -2.57 -7.55
C ALA A 45 7.22 -3.25 -6.18
N ILE A 46 6.94 -4.55 -6.15
CA ILE A 46 6.89 -5.33 -4.91
C ILE A 46 7.81 -6.54 -4.99
N GLU A 47 8.37 -6.91 -3.85
CA GLU A 47 9.22 -8.09 -3.68
C GLU A 47 8.68 -8.96 -2.55
N ASN A 48 8.63 -10.28 -2.79
CA ASN A 48 8.47 -11.26 -1.73
C ASN A 48 9.83 -11.64 -1.14
N THR A 49 10.16 -11.14 0.05
CA THR A 49 11.43 -11.44 0.74
C THR A 49 11.42 -12.79 1.45
N ALA A 50 10.27 -13.46 1.54
CA ALA A 50 10.14 -14.76 2.18
C ALA A 50 10.63 -15.91 1.28
N ASN A 51 10.86 -17.06 1.92
CA ASN A 51 11.21 -18.32 1.24
C ASN A 51 9.98 -19.15 0.84
N THR A 52 8.78 -18.60 1.01
CA THR A 52 7.50 -19.23 0.65
C THR A 52 6.67 -18.29 -0.21
N PRO A 53 5.74 -18.79 -1.02
CA PRO A 53 4.82 -17.93 -1.76
C PRO A 53 3.97 -17.05 -0.85
N GLN A 54 3.65 -15.83 -1.30
CA GLN A 54 2.84 -14.84 -0.59
C GLN A 54 1.81 -14.23 -1.52
N SER A 55 0.57 -14.09 -1.06
CA SER A 55 -0.50 -13.41 -1.81
C SER A 55 -0.72 -12.00 -1.27
N VAL A 56 -0.76 -11.03 -2.17
CA VAL A 56 -0.90 -9.60 -1.87
C VAL A 56 -2.23 -9.11 -2.42
N LYS A 57 -3.11 -8.67 -1.52
CA LYS A 57 -4.34 -7.98 -1.88
C LYS A 57 -4.06 -6.49 -2.01
N LEU A 58 -4.41 -5.90 -3.15
CA LEU A 58 -4.32 -4.46 -3.40
C LEU A 58 -5.71 -3.87 -3.44
N PHE A 59 -5.87 -2.73 -2.78
CA PHE A 59 -7.12 -1.98 -2.75
C PHE A 59 -6.82 -0.51 -2.48
N LEU A 60 -7.75 0.35 -2.88
CA LEU A 60 -7.66 1.79 -2.68
C LEU A 60 -8.52 2.21 -1.48
N GLN A 61 -8.06 3.23 -0.79
CA GLN A 61 -8.78 3.91 0.28
C GLN A 61 -8.62 5.41 0.13
N ASP A 62 -9.62 6.16 0.56
CA ASP A 62 -9.51 7.61 0.66
C ASP A 62 -8.64 7.97 1.86
N PHE A 63 -7.62 8.79 1.61
CA PHE A 63 -6.74 9.34 2.63
C PHE A 63 -7.14 10.79 2.90
N THR A 64 -7.30 11.15 4.18
CA THR A 64 -7.55 12.54 4.58
C THR A 64 -6.67 12.89 5.77
N TYR A 65 -6.04 14.06 5.69
CA TYR A 65 -5.21 14.64 6.75
C TYR A 65 -5.85 15.94 7.23
N HIS A 66 -6.02 16.08 8.53
CA HIS A 66 -6.59 17.28 9.16
C HIS A 66 -5.50 18.13 9.82
N ALA A 67 -5.79 19.42 10.02
CA ALA A 67 -4.84 20.37 10.59
C ALA A 67 -4.44 20.05 12.04
N ASP A 68 -5.23 19.24 12.76
CA ASP A 68 -4.93 18.74 14.11
C ASP A 68 -3.99 17.52 14.11
N GLY A 69 -3.54 17.08 12.93
CA GLY A 69 -2.65 15.92 12.76
C GLY A 69 -3.38 14.58 12.66
N THR A 70 -4.71 14.54 12.71
CA THR A 70 -5.47 13.30 12.55
C THR A 70 -5.46 12.83 11.09
N ILE A 71 -5.33 11.50 10.92
CA ILE A 71 -5.33 10.82 9.63
C ILE A 71 -6.49 9.83 9.60
N TYR A 72 -7.29 9.89 8.54
CA TYR A 72 -8.35 8.91 8.29
C TYR A 72 -8.09 8.16 6.99
N TYR A 73 -8.30 6.85 7.07
CA TYR A 73 -8.39 5.95 5.91
C TYR A 73 -9.83 5.46 5.82
N THR A 74 -10.52 5.84 4.77
CA THR A 74 -11.94 5.52 4.60
C THR A 74 -12.18 4.75 3.31
N ALA A 75 -13.36 4.13 3.20
CA ALA A 75 -13.75 3.50 1.95
C ALA A 75 -13.82 4.56 0.83
N LEU A 76 -13.64 4.14 -0.41
CA LEU A 76 -13.79 5.07 -1.53
C LEU A 76 -15.18 5.71 -1.51
N GLN A 77 -15.26 6.97 -1.94
CA GLN A 77 -16.49 7.74 -2.11
C GLN A 77 -17.19 8.16 -0.81
N THR A 78 -16.59 7.89 0.36
CA THR A 78 -17.08 8.52 1.61
C THR A 78 -16.61 9.96 1.75
N ASN A 79 -15.52 10.34 1.06
CA ASN A 79 -15.09 11.74 0.93
C ASN A 79 -15.62 12.33 -0.39
N GLN A 80 -16.32 13.48 -0.32
CA GLN A 80 -16.86 14.16 -1.49
C GLN A 80 -15.79 14.59 -2.51
N ARG A 81 -14.54 14.74 -2.06
CA ARG A 81 -13.39 15.12 -2.89
C ARG A 81 -12.50 13.92 -3.23
N THR A 82 -13.04 12.70 -3.19
CA THR A 82 -12.27 11.52 -3.58
C THR A 82 -11.77 11.59 -5.02
N ASN A 83 -10.50 11.26 -5.22
CA ASN A 83 -9.93 11.01 -6.55
C ASN A 83 -9.79 9.49 -6.81
N GLY A 84 -10.31 8.63 -5.92
CA GLY A 84 -10.11 7.19 -5.97
C GLY A 84 -10.66 6.54 -7.25
N ASN A 85 -11.74 7.09 -7.80
CA ASN A 85 -12.32 6.64 -9.07
C ASN A 85 -11.43 6.91 -10.30
N TRP A 86 -10.43 7.78 -10.18
CA TRP A 86 -9.48 8.05 -11.26
C TRP A 86 -8.46 6.93 -11.38
N ILE A 87 -8.23 6.18 -10.30
CA ILE A 87 -7.15 5.20 -10.23
C ILE A 87 -7.69 3.80 -10.52
N LYS A 88 -7.11 3.14 -11.52
CA LYS A 88 -7.39 1.75 -11.87
C LYS A 88 -6.14 0.90 -11.78
N LEU A 89 -6.16 -0.08 -10.88
CA LEU A 89 -5.13 -1.10 -10.80
C LEU A 89 -5.32 -2.15 -11.90
N ASN A 90 -4.24 -2.70 -12.44
CA ASN A 90 -4.30 -3.81 -13.39
C ASN A 90 -4.72 -5.14 -12.72
N THR A 91 -4.49 -5.26 -11.41
CA THR A 91 -4.94 -6.37 -10.58
C THR A 91 -5.16 -5.94 -9.13
N ASN A 92 -6.05 -6.63 -8.43
CA ASN A 92 -6.31 -6.45 -6.99
C ASN A 92 -5.77 -7.62 -6.16
N LEU A 93 -5.19 -8.64 -6.80
CA LEU A 93 -4.59 -9.80 -6.15
C LEU A 93 -3.41 -10.30 -6.97
N VAL A 94 -2.27 -10.50 -6.33
CA VAL A 94 -1.09 -11.09 -6.96
C VAL A 94 -0.45 -12.08 -6.00
N THR A 95 -0.05 -13.24 -6.51
CA THR A 95 0.68 -14.24 -5.73
C THR A 95 2.11 -14.28 -6.22
N LEU A 96 3.04 -13.97 -5.33
CA LEU A 96 4.47 -13.96 -5.58
C LEU A 96 5.06 -15.26 -5.06
N LYS A 97 5.87 -15.93 -5.86
CA LYS A 97 6.74 -17.03 -5.41
C LYS A 97 7.76 -16.51 -4.41
N ALA A 98 8.45 -17.44 -3.75
CA ALA A 98 9.59 -17.11 -2.90
C ALA A 98 10.60 -16.25 -3.67
N ARG A 99 11.04 -15.13 -3.08
CA ARG A 99 12.05 -14.22 -3.65
C ARG A 99 11.64 -13.55 -4.98
N GLU A 100 10.38 -13.63 -5.38
CA GLU A 100 9.91 -13.04 -6.62
C GLU A 100 9.75 -11.52 -6.50
N LYS A 101 10.07 -10.82 -7.59
CA LYS A 101 9.79 -9.39 -7.79
C LYS A 101 8.75 -9.25 -8.90
N THR A 102 7.79 -8.35 -8.70
CA THR A 102 6.79 -8.05 -9.73
C THR A 102 6.34 -6.60 -9.64
N GLU A 103 5.61 -6.15 -10.65
CA GLU A 103 5.09 -4.79 -10.76
C GLU A 103 3.57 -4.83 -10.88
N VAL A 104 2.88 -4.12 -10.00
CA VAL A 104 1.45 -3.86 -10.13
C VAL A 104 1.30 -2.53 -10.84
N LEU A 105 0.72 -2.55 -12.04
CA LEU A 105 0.54 -1.36 -12.86
C LEU A 105 -0.76 -0.67 -12.47
N TYR A 106 -0.77 0.65 -12.57
CA TYR A 106 -1.99 1.42 -12.41
C TYR A 106 -2.06 2.57 -13.39
N GLU A 107 -3.29 2.98 -13.71
CA GLU A 107 -3.59 4.14 -14.54
C GLU A 107 -4.37 5.15 -13.71
N ILE A 108 -4.09 6.44 -13.93
CA ILE A 108 -4.80 7.58 -13.35
C ILE A 108 -5.49 8.30 -14.51
N THR A 109 -6.81 8.18 -14.61
CA THR A 109 -7.62 8.87 -15.63
C THR A 109 -8.23 10.12 -15.02
N VAL A 110 -7.67 11.28 -15.36
CA VAL A 110 -8.16 12.57 -14.87
C VAL A 110 -9.35 13.01 -15.73
N PRO A 111 -10.50 13.37 -15.15
CA PRO A 111 -11.65 13.82 -15.93
C PRO A 111 -11.37 15.17 -16.60
N ASP A 112 -12.09 15.47 -17.68
CA ASP A 112 -11.97 16.74 -18.41
C ASP A 112 -12.39 17.95 -17.56
N GLU A 113 -13.35 17.74 -16.67
CA GLU A 113 -13.82 18.73 -15.70
C GLU A 113 -13.70 18.20 -14.28
N VAL A 114 -12.85 18.86 -13.50
CA VAL A 114 -12.65 18.55 -12.08
C VAL A 114 -13.41 19.59 -11.25
N LYS A 115 -14.63 19.24 -10.81
CA LYS A 115 -15.48 20.18 -10.06
C LYS A 115 -14.90 20.55 -8.68
N SER A 116 -14.23 19.61 -8.00
CA SER A 116 -13.56 19.82 -6.71
C SER A 116 -12.60 18.65 -6.42
N PRO A 117 -11.34 18.70 -6.90
CA PRO A 117 -10.39 17.62 -6.61
C PRO A 117 -10.06 17.57 -5.12
N GLY A 118 -9.75 16.37 -4.63
CA GLY A 118 -9.14 16.14 -3.31
C GLY A 118 -7.81 16.82 -3.15
#